data_AF-A0A535Z0G0-F1
#
_entry.id   AF-A0A535Z0G0-F1
#
_cell.length_a   1.000
_cell.length_b   1.000
_cell.length_c   1.000
_cell.angle_alpha   90.00
_cell.angle_beta   90.00
_cell.angle_gamma   90.00
#
_symmetry.space_group_name_H-M   'P 1'
#
loop_
_entity.id
_entity.type
_entity.pdbx_description
1 polymer ?
#
loop_
_entity_poly.entity_id
_entity_poly.type
_entity_poly.pdbx_seq_one_letter_code
_entity_poly.pdbx_strand_id
1 'polypeptide(L)'
;ANEAEVTFGFVDEFAIPERAVSAESRSIAQLFIDAKLVSSKSEARRLASQRGLTLNDEVVTSVDELVHPENGWILVRGKHDFAKLVVS
;
A
#
# COMPACT_ATOMS: atom_id res chain seq x y z
N ALA A 1 -38.77 -27.76 -7.70
CA ALA A 1 -37.51 -28.50 -7.81
C ALA A 1 -36.62 -27.80 -8.84
N ASN A 2 -35.30 -27.85 -8.64
CA ASN A 2 -34.21 -26.93 -9.03
C ASN A 2 -34.20 -25.64 -8.21
N GLU A 3 -33.46 -25.49 -7.10
CA GLU A 3 -32.11 -25.97 -6.73
C GLU A 3 -31.00 -25.64 -7.74
N ALA A 4 -29.92 -25.05 -7.21
CA ALA A 4 -28.64 -24.67 -7.81
C ALA A 4 -28.63 -23.29 -8.53
N GLU A 5 -27.80 -22.30 -8.20
CA GLU A 5 -26.55 -22.28 -7.44
C GLU A 5 -26.43 -20.99 -6.62
N VAL A 6 -26.14 -21.18 -5.35
CA VAL A 6 -25.68 -20.17 -4.43
C VAL A 6 -24.22 -19.89 -4.79
N THR A 7 -23.97 -18.93 -5.69
CA THR A 7 -22.61 -18.40 -5.96
C THR A 7 -22.19 -17.54 -4.78
N PHE A 8 -21.90 -18.18 -3.64
CA PHE A 8 -21.01 -17.60 -2.64
C PHE A 8 -19.63 -17.59 -3.27
N GLY A 9 -19.36 -16.53 -4.02
CA GLY A 9 -18.05 -16.24 -4.57
C GLY A 9 -17.05 -16.25 -3.42
N PHE A 10 -16.22 -17.28 -3.38
CA PHE A 10 -14.91 -17.26 -2.76
C PHE A 10 -14.15 -16.10 -3.42
N VAL A 11 -14.31 -14.89 -2.88
CA VAL A 11 -13.38 -13.79 -3.14
C VAL A 11 -12.10 -14.17 -2.44
N ASP A 12 -11.02 -14.19 -3.23
CA ASP A 12 -9.64 -14.47 -2.83
C ASP A 12 -9.30 -13.71 -1.53
N GLU A 13 -9.44 -14.37 -0.37
CA GLU A 13 -9.50 -13.72 0.96
C GLU A 13 -8.13 -13.19 1.42
N PHE A 14 -7.08 -13.43 0.61
CA PHE A 14 -5.69 -13.06 0.89
C PHE A 14 -5.06 -12.14 -0.17
N ALA A 15 -5.85 -11.62 -1.12
CA ALA A 15 -5.32 -10.73 -2.14
C ALA A 15 -4.96 -9.35 -1.56
N ILE A 16 -3.66 -9.00 -1.57
CA ILE A 16 -3.20 -7.65 -1.24
C ILE A 16 -3.74 -6.69 -2.31
N PRO A 17 -4.44 -5.60 -1.95
CA PRO A 17 -5.00 -4.70 -2.93
C PRO A 17 -3.89 -3.98 -3.70
N GLU A 18 -3.98 -4.06 -5.02
CA GLU A 18 -3.02 -3.41 -5.92
C GLU A 18 -3.33 -1.92 -6.09
N ARG A 19 -2.27 -1.11 -6.15
CA ARG A 19 -2.33 0.34 -6.28
C ARG A 19 -1.41 0.80 -7.39
N ALA A 20 -2.02 1.39 -8.42
CA ALA A 20 -1.29 2.00 -9.51
C ALA A 20 -0.59 3.28 -9.03
N VAL A 21 0.72 3.38 -9.29
CA VAL A 21 1.54 4.57 -9.03
C VAL A 21 2.38 4.88 -10.27
N SER A 22 2.74 6.15 -10.45
CA SER A 22 3.58 6.52 -11.61
C SER A 22 5.04 6.07 -11.40
N ALA A 23 5.75 5.82 -12.49
CA ALA A 23 7.16 5.43 -12.48
C ALA A 23 8.12 6.55 -12.04
N GLU A 24 7.63 7.78 -11.86
CA GLU A 24 8.49 8.89 -11.49
C GLU A 24 8.97 8.78 -10.04
N SER A 25 10.25 9.13 -9.84
CA SER A 25 10.87 9.22 -8.53
C SER A 25 10.09 10.18 -7.64
N ARG A 26 9.71 9.71 -6.45
CA ARG A 26 8.89 10.48 -5.50
C ARG A 26 9.34 10.20 -4.09
N SER A 27 8.94 11.07 -3.17
CA SER A 27 9.22 10.81 -1.77
C SER A 27 8.38 9.63 -1.27
N ILE A 28 8.87 8.89 -0.28
CA ILE A 28 8.10 7.81 0.36
C ILE A 28 6.75 8.37 0.87
N ALA A 29 6.72 9.58 1.42
CA ALA A 29 5.47 10.23 1.81
C ALA A 29 4.45 10.33 0.66
N GLN A 30 4.91 10.72 -0.53
CA GLN A 30 4.05 10.81 -1.71
C GLN A 30 3.61 9.42 -2.17
N LEU A 31 4.50 8.44 -2.13
CA LEU A 31 4.20 7.06 -2.49
C LEU A 31 3.04 6.47 -1.66
N PHE A 32 3.06 6.68 -0.34
CA PHE A 32 1.98 6.21 0.55
C PHE A 32 0.65 6.94 0.31
N ILE A 33 0.69 8.20 -0.15
CA ILE A 33 -0.52 8.96 -0.52
C ILE A 33 -1.10 8.40 -1.82
N ASP A 34 -0.25 8.17 -2.81
CA ASP A 34 -0.67 7.64 -4.11
C ASP A 34 -1.24 6.22 -3.97
N ALA A 35 -0.67 5.42 -3.06
CA ALA A 35 -1.20 4.12 -2.65
C ALA A 35 -2.50 4.19 -1.82
N LYS A 36 -3.00 5.40 -1.51
CA LYS A 36 -4.19 5.65 -0.67
C LYS A 36 -4.11 5.01 0.72
N LEU A 37 -2.91 4.82 1.26
CA LEU A 37 -2.70 4.33 2.63
C LEU A 37 -2.73 5.47 3.64
N VAL A 38 -2.31 6.66 3.22
CA VAL A 38 -2.34 7.88 4.04
C VAL A 38 -3.04 9.01 3.27
N SER A 39 -3.64 9.92 4.02
CA SER A 39 -4.39 11.05 3.45
C SER A 39 -3.51 12.25 3.16
N SER A 40 -2.33 12.35 3.80
CA SER A 40 -1.42 13.49 3.64
C SER A 40 0.04 13.17 3.97
N LYS A 41 0.97 14.05 3.54
CA LYS A 41 2.41 13.93 3.84
C LYS A 41 2.70 14.07 5.33
N SER A 42 1.95 14.93 6.03
CA SER A 42 2.09 15.12 7.47
C SER A 42 1.60 13.90 8.25
N GLU A 43 0.55 13.22 7.78
CA GLU A 43 0.13 11.93 8.34
C GLU A 43 1.19 10.85 8.11
N ALA A 44 1.78 10.79 6.91
CA ALA A 44 2.87 9.87 6.61
C ALA A 44 4.06 10.06 7.57
N ARG A 45 4.51 11.32 7.76
CA ARG A 45 5.55 11.67 8.73
C ARG A 45 5.22 11.19 10.13
N ARG A 46 4.00 11.49 10.61
CA ARG A 46 3.54 11.10 11.94
C ARG A 46 3.58 9.58 12.13
N LEU A 47 3.10 8.82 11.15
CA LEU A 47 3.08 7.36 11.20
C LEU A 47 4.48 6.76 11.11
N ALA A 48 5.34 7.27 10.24
CA ALA A 48 6.75 6.87 10.16
C ALA A 48 7.48 7.10 11.49
N SER A 49 7.30 8.27 12.13
CA SER A 49 7.87 8.56 13.46
C SER A 49 7.37 7.59 14.55
N GLN A 50 6.16 7.03 14.38
CA GLN A 50 5.59 6.02 15.26
C GLN A 50 5.92 4.58 14.84
N ARG A 51 6.79 4.38 13.83
CA ARG A 51 7.11 3.07 13.23
C ARG A 51 5.87 2.34 12.68
N GLY A 52 4.87 3.11 12.24
CA GLY A 52 3.60 2.62 11.73
C GLY A 52 3.56 2.45 10.20
N LEU A 53 4.64 2.76 9.49
CA LEU A 53 4.77 2.54 8.05
C LEU A 53 5.92 1.59 7.78
N THR A 54 5.68 0.58 6.93
CA THR A 54 6.74 -0.28 6.41
C THR A 54 6.67 -0.36 4.88
N LEU A 55 7.83 -0.46 4.26
CA LEU A 55 8.02 -0.62 2.83
C LEU A 55 8.89 -1.85 2.63
N ASN A 56 8.40 -2.87 1.93
CA ASN A 56 9.11 -4.13 1.70
C ASN A 56 9.70 -4.74 3.00
N ASP A 57 8.87 -4.81 4.05
CA ASP A 57 9.24 -5.27 5.40
C ASP A 57 10.24 -4.38 6.17
N GLU A 58 10.69 -3.27 5.60
CA GLU A 58 11.55 -2.30 6.27
C GLU A 58 10.74 -1.14 6.86
N VAL A 59 11.05 -0.74 8.09
CA VAL A 59 10.37 0.39 8.75
C VAL A 59 10.82 1.70 8.12
N VAL A 60 9.84 2.48 7.63
CA VAL A 60 10.11 3.80 7.06
C VAL A 60 10.50 4.76 8.19
N THR A 61 11.76 5.19 8.20
CA THR A 61 12.29 6.15 9.17
C THR A 61 12.34 7.58 8.62
N SER A 62 12.52 7.73 7.31
CA SER A 62 12.53 9.00 6.58
C SER A 62 11.50 8.96 5.46
N VAL A 63 10.48 9.80 5.52
CA VAL A 63 9.45 9.84 4.46
C VAL A 63 9.78 10.82 3.33
N ASP A 64 10.78 11.67 3.54
CA ASP A 64 11.24 12.64 2.55
C ASP A 64 12.30 12.05 1.61
N GLU A 65 12.75 10.82 1.88
CA GLU A 65 13.63 10.05 1.00
C GLU A 65 12.97 9.82 -0.37
N LEU A 66 13.73 10.10 -1.43
CA LEU A 66 13.30 9.88 -2.80
C LEU A 66 13.54 8.43 -3.19
N VAL A 67 12.48 7.76 -3.60
CA VAL A 67 12.49 6.38 -4.05
C VAL A 67 11.97 6.28 -5.48
N HIS A 68 12.47 5.29 -6.20
CA HIS A 68 11.96 4.94 -7.52
C HIS A 68 10.94 3.80 -7.34
N PRO A 69 9.64 4.03 -7.54
CA PRO A 69 8.64 3.00 -7.33
C PRO A 69 8.87 1.83 -8.29
N GLU A 70 8.83 0.61 -7.79
CA GLU A 70 8.91 -0.59 -8.63
C GLU A 70 7.67 -1.50 -8.45
N ASN A 71 7.42 -2.30 -9.48
CA ASN A 71 6.34 -3.28 -9.46
C ASN A 71 6.54 -4.32 -8.36
N GLY A 72 5.48 -4.63 -7.61
CA GLY A 72 5.49 -5.65 -6.57
C GLY A 72 5.96 -5.16 -5.20
N TRP A 73 6.33 -3.88 -5.06
CA TRP A 73 6.59 -3.31 -3.74
C TRP A 73 5.36 -3.41 -2.84
N ILE A 74 5.59 -3.76 -1.57
CA ILE A 74 4.54 -3.89 -0.58
C ILE A 74 4.67 -2.75 0.42
N LEU A 75 3.63 -1.91 0.48
CA LEU A 75 3.50 -0.88 1.49
C LEU A 75 2.52 -1.37 2.54
N VAL A 76 2.88 -1.16 3.80
CA VAL A 76 2.00 -1.50 4.92
C VAL A 76 1.87 -0.29 5.83
N ARG A 77 0.63 -0.06 6.24
CA ARG A 77 0.29 0.87 7.30
C ARG A 77 -0.23 0.07 8.50
N GLY A 78 0.53 0.09 9.58
CA GLY A 78 0.21 -0.65 10.81
C GLY A 78 0.23 -2.16 10.58
N LYS A 79 -0.89 -2.84 10.84
CA LYS A 79 -1.01 -4.31 10.78
C LYS A 79 -2.07 -4.84 9.81
N HIS A 80 -2.90 -3.98 9.25
CA HIS A 80 -4.11 -4.38 8.53
C HIS A 80 -4.26 -3.72 7.16
N ASP A 81 -3.61 -2.59 6.93
CA ASP A 81 -3.70 -1.86 5.67
C ASP A 81 -2.47 -2.18 4.82
N PHE A 82 -2.65 -3.01 3.80
CA PHE A 82 -1.59 -3.39 2.85
C PHE A 82 -1.90 -2.80 1.48
N ALA A 83 -0.87 -2.46 0.71
CA ALA A 83 -1.00 -2.10 -0.69
C ALA A 83 0.20 -2.64 -1.48
N LYS A 84 -0.08 -3.30 -2.60
CA LYS A 84 0.95 -3.72 -3.55
C LYS A 84 1.05 -2.69 -4.66
N LEU A 85 2.24 -2.20 -4.95
CA LEU A 85 2.43 -1.24 -6.02
C LEU A 85 2.45 -1.91 -7.38
N VAL A 86 1.77 -1.25 -8.31
CA VAL A 86 1.85 -1.51 -9.73
C VAL A 86 2.26 -0.20 -10.40
N VAL A 87 3.42 -0.19 -11.03
CA VAL A 87 3.92 0.95 -11.78
C VAL A 87 3.24 0.99 -13.14
N SER A 88 2.60 2.11 -13.45
CA SER A 88 1.88 2.37 -14.71
C SER A 88 2.25 3.69 -15.33
#